data_AF-A0A7Y6K2M2-F1
#
_entry.id   AF-A0A7Y6K2M2-F1
#
_cell.length_a   1.000
_cell.length_b   1.000
_cell.length_c   1.000
_cell.angle_alpha   90.00
_cell.angle_beta   90.00
_cell.angle_gamma   90.00
#
_symmetry.space_group_name_H-M   'P 1'
#
loop_
_entity.id
_entity.type
_entity.pdbx_description
1 polymer ?
#
loop_
_entity_poly.entity_id
_entity_poly.type
_entity_poly.pdbx_seq_one_letter_code
_entity_poly.pdbx_strand_id
1 'polypeptide(L)'
;MNETNPHVSIALINGGRLGLCIRRFDELQRRQRLHLPNAATCWDYASLIDVVLMDSDSDAFRFTGKTVAQWMAGLRKHSTSEYERFRRRYESTVNRHLAALSRRPRDPDNHYCVELRVPPLRSSLPGLIRLTGLMRASVNQWLSTLRSLTSRGLKPEELEMSGVLAALRSRPGADMVTQAQILQMIDLSQVVPKFACESRFGFIARSGWKEECRRIPEREYRRRRLLGEGVDARHLIRFRHRSLGWSVVHTRYSDLVTERTFWWSVLDENGQFIEQPVPGFQSAEDAMAFAEGQMNKTFALWGKDQALTKWERYSLPGGDDYLEILLQLDDWPYTYRPRHYRTRNVLVHVRTSVRHTQEGRRVLFLDEIQSDWHADLHAEARGEVSEPRRPSTPGAPFRKEWPLLSMKLMIWWAQRLGVDGLAWASADLQLSRWGKYGPPEILYRKVLPNAARLLATTLSLTFDQATLSVRDSKRRVESGRRGWEVRNCDDVPVTKPFRTRAQAEHFADLIGEFFVIDVPVLWINQLPQICSIPLYGLGTAEAWLASGSDR
;
A
#
# COMPACT_ATOMS: atom_id res chain seq x y z
N MET A 1 13.42 -22.12 13.21
CA MET A 1 12.29 -22.11 12.28
C MET A 1 12.85 -21.99 10.87
N ASN A 2 12.89 -23.09 10.12
CA ASN A 2 13.09 -23.02 8.67
C ASN A 2 11.78 -22.52 8.03
N GLU A 3 11.86 -21.85 6.88
CA GLU A 3 10.66 -21.47 6.09
C GLU A 3 9.75 -22.68 5.77
N THR A 4 10.31 -23.89 5.83
CA THR A 4 9.64 -25.16 5.55
C THR A 4 8.88 -25.76 6.73
N ASN A 5 9.17 -25.37 7.98
CA ASN A 5 8.38 -25.82 9.13
C ASN A 5 8.42 -24.76 10.27
N PRO A 6 7.50 -23.78 10.25
CA PRO A 6 7.59 -22.61 11.11
C PRO A 6 6.91 -22.80 12.48
N HIS A 7 6.38 -23.99 12.81
CA HIS A 7 5.46 -24.14 13.94
C HIS A 7 6.14 -24.63 15.21
N VAL A 8 5.97 -23.89 16.30
CA VAL A 8 6.14 -24.41 17.65
C VAL A 8 4.82 -24.25 18.38
N SER A 9 4.20 -25.38 18.71
CA SER A 9 2.88 -25.40 19.33
C SER A 9 2.95 -24.97 20.79
N ILE A 10 1.96 -24.17 21.21
CA ILE A 10 1.65 -23.75 22.57
C ILE A 10 0.22 -24.16 22.87
N ALA A 11 0.02 -25.23 23.64
CA ALA A 11 -1.31 -25.68 24.03
C ALA A 11 -1.94 -24.69 25.03
N LEU A 12 -3.14 -24.19 24.73
CA LEU A 12 -3.99 -23.46 25.68
C LEU A 12 -4.96 -24.42 26.38
N ILE A 13 -5.47 -23.99 27.54
CA ILE A 13 -6.41 -24.74 28.39
C ILE A 13 -7.76 -25.02 27.68
N ASN A 14 -8.12 -24.22 26.67
CA ASN A 14 -9.41 -24.31 25.97
C ASN A 14 -9.40 -25.20 24.70
N GLY A 15 -8.40 -26.07 24.53
CA GLY A 15 -8.32 -26.99 23.39
C GLY A 15 -7.74 -26.41 22.09
N GLY A 16 -7.51 -25.09 22.01
CA GLY A 16 -6.80 -24.47 20.88
C GLY A 16 -5.28 -24.60 20.97
N ARG A 17 -4.63 -24.94 19.85
CA ARG A 17 -3.16 -24.94 19.73
C ARG A 17 -2.70 -23.57 19.19
N LEU A 18 -2.00 -22.77 19.99
CA LEU A 18 -1.31 -21.58 19.48
C LEU A 18 0.00 -21.96 18.80
N GLY A 19 0.44 -21.18 17.84
CA GLY A 19 1.75 -21.28 17.21
C GLY A 19 2.44 -19.93 17.14
N LEU A 20 3.74 -19.95 16.87
CA LEU A 20 4.52 -18.76 16.52
C LEU A 20 4.83 -18.79 15.02
N CYS A 21 4.74 -17.66 14.34
CA CYS A 21 4.96 -17.56 12.89
C CYS A 21 5.87 -16.37 12.55
N ILE A 22 6.81 -16.58 11.64
CA ILE A 22 7.78 -15.57 11.17
C ILE A 22 7.58 -15.17 9.71
N ARG A 23 6.45 -15.54 9.08
CA ARG A 23 6.21 -15.26 7.65
C ARG A 23 6.13 -13.76 7.34
N ARG A 24 5.72 -12.93 8.30
CA ARG A 24 5.67 -11.47 8.18
C ARG A 24 6.86 -10.76 8.81
N PHE A 25 7.87 -11.49 9.28
CA PHE A 25 8.97 -10.92 10.06
C PHE A 25 9.60 -9.69 9.38
N ASP A 26 10.03 -9.85 8.13
CA ASP A 26 10.71 -8.78 7.40
C ASP A 26 9.74 -7.62 7.06
N GLU A 27 8.46 -7.90 6.81
CA GLU A 27 7.46 -6.85 6.59
C GLU A 27 7.16 -6.06 7.87
N LEU A 28 7.06 -6.74 9.01
CA LEU A 28 6.84 -6.11 10.32
C LEU A 28 8.05 -5.27 10.72
N GLN A 29 9.28 -5.75 10.51
CA GLN A 29 10.49 -5.01 10.82
C GLN A 29 10.56 -3.70 10.03
N ARG A 30 10.24 -3.76 8.73
CA ARG A 30 10.24 -2.59 7.85
C ARG A 30 9.11 -1.62 8.18
N ARG A 31 7.88 -2.10 8.40
CA ARG A 31 6.73 -1.28 8.83
C ARG A 31 7.01 -0.57 10.17
N GLN A 32 7.64 -1.25 11.12
CA GLN A 32 8.00 -0.68 12.42
C GLN A 32 9.28 0.16 12.37
N ARG A 33 10.05 0.09 11.27
CA ARG A 33 11.41 0.68 11.15
C ARG A 33 12.30 0.27 12.32
N LEU A 34 12.13 -0.98 12.77
CA LEU A 34 12.78 -1.51 13.96
C LEU A 34 14.21 -1.90 13.65
N HIS A 35 15.16 -1.21 14.28
CA HIS A 35 16.58 -1.53 14.22
C HIS A 35 16.91 -2.49 15.36
N LEU A 36 17.45 -3.66 15.00
CA LEU A 36 17.78 -4.68 16.00
C LEU A 36 19.18 -4.44 16.59
N PRO A 37 19.34 -4.52 17.93
CA PRO A 37 20.64 -4.30 18.56
C PRO A 37 21.64 -5.42 18.24
N ASN A 38 22.93 -5.13 18.37
CA ASN A 38 24.02 -6.09 18.09
C ASN A 38 23.92 -7.37 18.94
N ALA A 39 23.43 -7.24 20.18
CA ALA A 39 23.18 -8.34 21.11
C ALA A 39 21.67 -8.56 21.32
N ALA A 40 20.92 -8.73 20.23
CA ALA A 40 19.47 -8.95 20.29
C ALA A 40 19.12 -10.25 21.03
N THR A 41 18.24 -10.11 22.02
CA THR A 41 17.62 -11.18 22.81
C THR A 41 16.34 -11.69 22.13
N CYS A 42 15.75 -12.77 22.64
CA CYS A 42 14.45 -13.22 22.16
C CYS A 42 13.35 -12.15 22.28
N TRP A 43 13.49 -11.18 23.19
CA TRP A 43 12.48 -10.14 23.40
C TRP A 43 12.50 -9.04 22.34
N ASP A 44 13.67 -8.76 21.75
CA ASP A 44 13.80 -7.81 20.64
C ASP A 44 13.04 -8.27 19.38
N TYR A 45 12.85 -9.59 19.24
CA TYR A 45 12.09 -10.19 18.14
C TYR A 45 10.58 -10.30 18.41
N ALA A 46 10.10 -10.02 19.62
CA ALA A 46 8.71 -10.29 20.02
C ALA A 46 7.68 -9.48 19.22
N SER A 47 8.03 -8.29 18.72
CA SER A 47 7.15 -7.49 17.86
C SER A 47 7.20 -7.90 16.37
N LEU A 48 8.10 -8.82 16.01
CA LEU A 48 8.32 -9.32 14.65
C LEU A 48 7.81 -10.76 14.44
N ILE A 49 7.37 -11.41 15.51
CA ILE A 49 6.85 -12.78 15.51
C ILE A 49 5.35 -12.73 15.75
N ASP A 50 4.58 -13.34 14.86
CA ASP A 50 3.13 -13.45 14.95
C ASP A 50 2.70 -14.61 15.84
N VAL A 51 1.58 -14.42 16.54
CA VAL A 51 0.85 -15.51 17.19
C VAL A 51 -0.22 -16.01 16.23
N VAL A 52 -0.25 -17.32 16.00
CA VAL A 52 -1.20 -17.99 15.10
C VAL A 52 -2.03 -19.01 15.85
N LEU A 53 -3.25 -19.27 15.37
CA LEU A 53 -4.09 -20.38 15.80
C LEU A 53 -3.88 -21.54 14.84
N MET A 54 -3.44 -22.67 15.37
CA MET A 54 -3.28 -23.91 14.62
C MET A 54 -4.60 -24.68 14.63
N ASP A 55 -4.94 -25.30 13.51
CA ASP A 55 -6.03 -26.26 13.46
C ASP A 55 -5.66 -27.55 14.22
N SER A 56 -6.66 -28.24 14.76
CA SER A 56 -6.46 -29.46 15.57
C SER A 56 -5.99 -30.64 14.72
N ASP A 57 -6.52 -30.72 13.50
CA ASP A 57 -6.41 -31.88 12.61
C ASP A 57 -5.55 -31.63 11.36
N SER A 58 -4.94 -30.43 11.23
CA SER A 58 -4.08 -30.09 10.09
C SER A 58 -2.93 -29.15 10.47
N ASP A 59 -1.89 -29.09 9.62
CA ASP A 59 -0.83 -28.08 9.71
C ASP A 59 -1.28 -26.67 9.27
N ALA A 60 -2.58 -26.50 8.96
CA ALA A 60 -3.13 -25.19 8.65
C ALA A 60 -3.18 -24.31 9.91
N PHE A 61 -2.98 -23.02 9.71
CA PHE A 61 -3.06 -22.04 10.78
C PHE A 61 -3.72 -20.76 10.29
N ARG A 62 -4.20 -19.96 11.24
CA ARG A 62 -4.76 -18.62 11.01
C ARG A 62 -4.01 -17.59 11.81
N PHE A 63 -3.83 -16.41 11.25
CA PHE A 63 -3.24 -15.30 12.00
C PHE A 63 -4.25 -14.80 13.03
N THR A 64 -3.79 -14.51 14.25
CA THR A 64 -4.63 -13.86 15.28
C THR A 64 -4.71 -12.34 15.09
N GLY A 65 -3.97 -11.79 14.13
CA GLY A 65 -3.73 -10.35 13.98
C GLY A 65 -2.79 -9.76 15.05
N LYS A 66 -2.26 -10.57 15.98
CA LYS A 66 -1.38 -10.10 17.07
C LYS A 66 0.02 -10.67 16.96
N THR A 67 1.00 -9.80 17.18
CA THR A 67 2.39 -10.18 17.45
C THR A 67 2.54 -10.74 18.86
N VAL A 68 3.64 -11.43 19.16
CA VAL A 68 3.93 -11.92 20.51
C VAL A 68 3.91 -10.79 21.54
N ALA A 69 4.52 -9.64 21.21
CA ALA A 69 4.53 -8.46 22.07
C ALA A 69 3.10 -8.01 22.42
N GLN A 70 2.22 -7.91 21.42
CA GLN A 70 0.81 -7.52 21.62
C GLN A 70 -0.01 -8.58 22.36
N TRP A 71 0.21 -9.86 22.04
CA TRP A 71 -0.47 -10.99 22.70
C TRP A 71 -0.16 -11.02 24.19
N MET A 72 1.12 -10.92 24.54
CA MET A 72 1.57 -10.86 25.93
C MET A 72 1.06 -9.63 26.68
N ALA A 73 1.06 -8.45 26.05
CA ALA A 73 0.50 -7.25 26.65
C ALA A 73 -1.00 -7.44 26.97
N GLY A 74 -1.72 -8.19 26.13
CA GLY A 74 -3.07 -8.65 26.40
C GLY A 74 -3.14 -9.59 27.60
N LEU A 75 -2.36 -10.68 27.61
CA LEU A 75 -2.36 -11.65 28.73
C LEU A 75 -2.03 -10.99 30.06
N ARG A 76 -1.05 -10.07 30.10
CA ARG A 76 -0.65 -9.35 31.31
C ARG A 76 -1.80 -8.57 31.95
N LYS A 77 -2.80 -8.14 31.16
CA LYS A 77 -3.99 -7.43 31.67
C LYS A 77 -5.07 -8.36 32.21
N HIS A 78 -5.13 -9.61 31.76
CA HIS A 78 -6.25 -10.52 32.03
C HIS A 78 -5.88 -11.67 32.97
N SER A 79 -4.65 -12.18 32.89
CA SER A 79 -4.21 -13.34 33.67
C SER A 79 -2.69 -13.41 33.82
N THR A 80 -2.20 -13.21 35.05
CA THR A 80 -0.78 -13.31 35.39
C THR A 80 -0.23 -14.73 35.22
N SER A 81 -1.04 -15.76 35.49
CA SER A 81 -0.61 -17.16 35.39
C SER A 81 -0.46 -17.62 33.94
N GLU A 82 -1.37 -17.22 33.06
CA GLU A 82 -1.29 -17.49 31.62
C GLU A 82 -0.14 -16.70 30.97
N TYR A 83 0.06 -15.45 31.40
CA TYR A 83 1.19 -14.64 30.98
C TYR A 83 2.53 -15.33 31.27
N GLU A 84 2.77 -15.76 32.51
CA GLU A 84 4.04 -16.40 32.89
C GLU A 84 4.24 -17.77 32.21
N ARG A 85 3.15 -18.50 31.95
CA ARG A 85 3.21 -19.75 31.21
C ARG A 85 3.60 -19.52 29.75
N PHE A 86 2.96 -18.55 29.10
CA PHE A 86 3.24 -18.19 27.72
C PHE A 86 4.67 -17.63 27.58
N ARG A 87 5.08 -16.73 28.48
CA ARG A 87 6.41 -16.13 28.55
C ARG A 87 7.52 -17.20 28.56
N ARG A 88 7.48 -18.12 29.54
CA ARG A 88 8.49 -19.19 29.66
C ARG A 88 8.57 -20.05 28.41
N ARG A 89 7.43 -20.36 27.79
CA ARG A 89 7.38 -21.18 26.57
C ARG A 89 7.89 -20.42 25.36
N TYR A 90 7.60 -19.12 25.25
CA TYR A 90 8.14 -18.25 24.23
C TYR A 90 9.67 -18.17 24.33
N GLU A 91 10.22 -17.84 25.50
CA GLU A 91 11.67 -17.75 25.74
C GLU A 91 12.36 -19.06 25.36
N SER A 92 11.90 -20.19 25.89
CA SER A 92 12.44 -21.52 25.58
C SER A 92 12.39 -21.85 24.07
N THR A 93 11.31 -21.44 23.40
CA THR A 93 11.11 -21.70 21.97
C THR A 93 12.01 -20.85 21.10
N VAL A 94 12.03 -19.53 21.31
CA VAL A 94 12.78 -18.60 20.47
C VAL A 94 14.27 -18.69 20.74
N ASN A 95 14.70 -18.95 21.98
CA ASN A 95 16.12 -19.13 22.30
C ASN A 95 16.75 -20.30 21.51
N ARG A 96 16.00 -21.41 21.28
CA ARG A 96 16.45 -22.52 20.41
C ARG A 96 16.64 -22.11 18.95
N HIS A 97 16.06 -21.01 18.52
CA HIS A 97 16.13 -20.49 17.15
C HIS A 97 16.83 -19.14 17.03
N LEU A 98 17.42 -18.63 18.12
CA LEU A 98 18.02 -17.31 18.17
C LEU A 98 19.17 -17.16 17.16
N ALA A 99 19.98 -18.20 17.00
CA ALA A 99 21.08 -18.24 16.04
C ALA A 99 20.62 -18.16 14.56
N ALA A 100 19.38 -18.58 14.26
CA ALA A 100 18.81 -18.44 12.93
C ALA A 100 18.22 -17.04 12.73
N LEU A 101 17.58 -16.50 13.77
CA LEU A 101 17.03 -15.13 13.74
C LEU A 101 18.13 -14.07 13.63
N SER A 102 19.26 -14.27 14.31
CA SER A 102 20.39 -13.33 14.29
C SER A 102 21.09 -13.22 12.94
N ARG A 103 20.83 -14.13 11.99
CA ARG A 103 21.32 -14.06 10.61
C ARG A 103 20.50 -13.12 9.73
N ARG A 104 19.31 -12.71 10.17
CA ARG A 104 18.48 -11.76 9.42
C ARG A 104 19.07 -10.35 9.47
N PRO A 105 18.78 -9.49 8.48
CA PRO A 105 19.22 -8.10 8.49
C PRO A 105 18.78 -7.37 9.77
N ARG A 106 19.70 -6.66 10.41
CA ARG A 106 19.42 -5.86 11.61
C ARG A 106 18.68 -4.57 11.29
N ASP A 107 19.05 -3.97 10.16
CA ASP A 107 18.49 -2.72 9.66
C ASP A 107 17.52 -3.02 8.51
N PRO A 108 16.25 -2.60 8.63
CA PRO A 108 15.28 -2.77 7.55
C PRO A 108 15.58 -1.83 6.38
N ASP A 109 15.30 -2.27 5.15
CA ASP A 109 15.30 -1.35 4.01
C ASP A 109 14.11 -0.37 4.11
N ASN A 110 14.30 0.84 3.58
CA ASN A 110 13.30 1.90 3.62
C ASN A 110 12.25 1.74 2.50
N HIS A 111 11.77 0.52 2.28
CA HIS A 111 10.72 0.19 1.31
C HIS A 111 9.76 -0.80 1.95
N TYR A 112 8.56 -0.33 2.27
CA TYR A 112 7.56 -1.11 2.98
C TYR A 112 6.16 -0.82 2.48
N CYS A 113 5.23 -1.68 2.86
CA CYS A 113 3.82 -1.54 2.56
C CYS A 113 3.12 -0.81 3.71
N VAL A 114 2.48 0.33 3.40
CA VAL A 114 1.71 1.14 4.35
C VAL A 114 0.22 0.90 4.10
N GLU A 115 -0.53 0.79 5.18
CA GLU A 115 -1.98 0.75 5.12
C GLU A 115 -2.53 2.15 4.84
N LEU A 116 -3.23 2.30 3.72
CA LEU A 116 -3.94 3.52 3.38
C LEU A 116 -5.22 3.59 4.21
N ARG A 117 -6.06 2.56 4.11
CA ARG A 117 -7.35 2.42 4.82
C ARG A 117 -7.82 0.97 4.87
N VAL A 118 -8.72 0.69 5.81
CA VAL A 118 -9.51 -0.56 5.86
C VAL A 118 -10.93 -0.26 5.36
N PRO A 119 -11.36 -0.86 4.24
CA PRO A 119 -12.74 -0.71 3.77
C PRO A 119 -13.74 -1.36 4.74
N PRO A 120 -14.98 -0.87 4.84
CA PRO A 120 -15.99 -1.38 5.77
C PRO A 120 -16.66 -2.68 5.26
N LEU A 121 -15.84 -3.70 4.99
CA LEU A 121 -16.28 -4.98 4.45
C LEU A 121 -17.08 -5.77 5.50
N ARG A 122 -18.22 -6.33 5.10
CA ARG A 122 -19.07 -7.16 5.96
C ARG A 122 -19.47 -8.46 5.28
N SER A 123 -19.43 -9.53 6.05
CA SER A 123 -19.96 -10.84 5.64
C SER A 123 -21.49 -10.86 5.70
N SER A 124 -22.11 -11.54 4.74
CA SER A 124 -23.55 -11.81 4.74
C SER A 124 -23.92 -12.95 5.70
N LEU A 125 -22.95 -13.84 6.00
CA LEU A 125 -23.14 -15.06 6.76
C LEU A 125 -23.74 -14.84 8.17
N PRO A 126 -23.25 -13.89 9.01
CA PRO A 126 -23.84 -13.65 10.33
C PRO A 126 -25.32 -13.26 10.27
N GLY A 127 -25.69 -12.41 9.30
CA GLY A 127 -27.08 -11.98 9.11
C GLY A 127 -27.98 -13.14 8.70
N LEU A 128 -27.53 -13.95 7.74
CA LEU A 128 -28.26 -15.13 7.29
C LEU A 128 -28.45 -16.18 8.38
N ILE A 129 -27.44 -16.39 9.24
CA ILE A 129 -27.54 -17.30 10.39
C ILE A 129 -28.61 -16.81 11.37
N ARG A 130 -28.65 -15.50 11.67
CA ARG A 130 -29.68 -14.94 12.57
C ARG A 130 -31.09 -15.15 12.03
N LEU A 131 -31.27 -15.00 10.71
CA LEU A 131 -32.55 -15.21 10.02
C LEU A 131 -33.01 -16.68 9.98
N THR A 132 -32.15 -17.65 10.29
CA THR A 132 -32.58 -19.06 10.37
C THR A 132 -33.53 -19.34 11.54
N GLY A 133 -33.52 -18.50 12.58
CA GLY A 133 -34.32 -18.71 13.80
C GLY A 133 -33.85 -19.86 14.70
N LEU A 134 -32.79 -20.60 14.32
CA LEU A 134 -32.23 -21.67 15.14
C LEU A 134 -31.42 -21.09 16.30
N MET A 135 -31.94 -21.23 17.53
CA MET A 135 -31.25 -20.75 18.74
C MET A 135 -30.26 -21.76 19.29
N ARG A 136 -30.61 -23.05 19.24
CA ARG A 136 -29.77 -24.17 19.70
C ARG A 136 -30.11 -25.41 18.88
N ALA A 137 -29.10 -26.08 18.34
CA ALA A 137 -29.25 -27.25 17.50
C ALA A 137 -28.03 -28.15 17.60
N SER A 138 -28.16 -29.41 17.16
CA SER A 138 -27.03 -30.32 17.08
C SER A 138 -26.04 -29.87 16.02
N VAL A 139 -24.77 -30.26 16.15
CA VAL A 139 -23.72 -30.00 15.15
C VAL A 139 -24.16 -30.47 13.75
N ASN A 140 -24.76 -31.65 13.63
CA ASN A 140 -25.23 -32.18 12.34
C ASN A 140 -26.34 -31.30 11.73
N GLN A 141 -27.28 -30.82 12.54
CA GLN A 141 -28.34 -29.92 12.09
C GLN A 141 -27.76 -28.56 11.65
N TRP A 142 -26.77 -28.03 12.37
CA TRP A 142 -26.06 -26.81 11.97
C TRP A 142 -25.30 -26.98 10.66
N LEU A 143 -24.56 -28.07 10.48
CA LEU A 143 -23.84 -28.35 9.23
C LEU A 143 -24.78 -28.42 8.02
N SER A 144 -25.94 -29.08 8.18
CA SER A 144 -26.98 -29.14 7.13
C SER A 144 -27.54 -27.75 6.82
N THR A 145 -27.89 -26.99 7.86
CA THR A 145 -28.46 -25.64 7.72
C THR A 145 -27.48 -24.67 7.06
N LEU A 146 -26.21 -24.67 7.47
CA LEU A 146 -25.20 -23.79 6.90
C LEU A 146 -24.95 -24.08 5.42
N ARG A 147 -24.97 -25.36 5.02
CA ARG A 147 -24.88 -25.74 3.60
C ARG A 147 -26.12 -25.28 2.83
N SER A 148 -27.31 -25.37 3.41
CA SER A 148 -28.54 -24.93 2.73
C SER A 148 -28.59 -23.41 2.54
N LEU A 149 -27.88 -22.60 3.33
CA LEU A 149 -27.77 -21.15 3.10
C LEU A 149 -27.16 -20.79 1.74
N THR A 150 -26.37 -21.68 1.13
CA THR A 150 -25.83 -21.46 -0.23
C THR A 150 -26.94 -21.35 -1.29
N SER A 151 -28.06 -22.05 -1.09
CA SER A 151 -29.25 -21.92 -1.93
C SER A 151 -30.02 -20.61 -1.71
N ARG A 152 -29.78 -19.92 -0.57
CA ARG A 152 -30.42 -18.66 -0.18
C ARG A 152 -29.55 -17.42 -0.47
N GLY A 153 -28.59 -17.55 -1.39
CA GLY A 153 -27.75 -16.44 -1.85
C GLY A 153 -26.40 -16.29 -1.15
N LEU A 154 -26.08 -17.11 -0.13
CA LEU A 154 -24.73 -17.16 0.45
C LEU A 154 -23.74 -17.74 -0.57
N LYS A 155 -22.59 -17.10 -0.73
CA LYS A 155 -21.56 -17.64 -1.63
C LYS A 155 -20.88 -18.86 -0.98
N PRO A 156 -20.71 -19.98 -1.72
CA PRO A 156 -20.04 -21.17 -1.17
C PRO A 156 -18.63 -20.87 -0.65
N GLU A 157 -17.88 -20.01 -1.34
CA GLU A 157 -16.54 -19.59 -0.93
C GLU A 157 -16.56 -18.77 0.38
N GLU A 158 -17.58 -17.95 0.62
CA GLU A 158 -17.74 -17.21 1.90
C GLU A 158 -17.90 -18.19 3.07
N LEU A 159 -18.73 -19.23 2.89
CA LEU A 159 -18.94 -20.25 3.90
C LEU A 159 -17.67 -21.07 4.17
N GLU A 160 -16.95 -21.45 3.12
CA GLU A 160 -15.68 -22.17 3.22
C GLU A 160 -14.63 -21.33 3.97
N MET A 161 -14.44 -20.08 3.57
CA MET A 161 -13.41 -19.19 4.12
C MET A 161 -13.69 -18.78 5.56
N SER A 162 -14.96 -18.80 6.00
CA SER A 162 -15.34 -18.47 7.37
C SER A 162 -14.77 -19.43 8.42
N GLY A 163 -14.41 -20.67 8.03
CA GLY A 163 -13.93 -21.69 8.94
C GLY A 163 -14.98 -22.34 9.83
N VAL A 164 -16.22 -21.85 9.84
CA VAL A 164 -17.28 -22.36 10.71
C VAL A 164 -17.53 -23.86 10.49
N LEU A 165 -17.43 -24.32 9.24
CA LEU A 165 -17.63 -25.73 8.91
C LEU A 165 -16.51 -26.62 9.45
N ALA A 166 -15.26 -26.15 9.42
CA ALA A 166 -14.12 -26.88 9.97
C ALA A 166 -14.22 -26.96 11.51
N ALA A 167 -14.53 -25.83 12.16
CA ALA A 167 -14.72 -25.75 13.60
C ALA A 167 -15.87 -26.62 14.12
N LEU A 168 -16.93 -26.80 13.32
CA LEU A 168 -18.03 -27.70 13.68
C LEU A 168 -17.68 -29.17 13.48
N ARG A 169 -16.90 -29.51 12.45
CA ARG A 169 -16.49 -30.90 12.17
C ARG A 169 -15.54 -31.46 13.23
N SER A 170 -14.78 -30.61 13.92
CA SER A 170 -13.93 -31.02 15.03
C SER A 170 -14.69 -31.33 16.32
N ARG A 171 -16.04 -31.26 16.30
CA ARG A 171 -16.91 -31.56 17.44
C ARG A 171 -17.78 -32.79 17.17
N PRO A 172 -18.15 -33.56 18.21
CA PRO A 172 -19.13 -34.63 18.10
C PRO A 172 -20.46 -34.16 17.47
N GLY A 173 -21.00 -34.93 16.52
CA GLY A 173 -22.19 -34.55 15.75
C GLY A 173 -23.48 -34.34 16.58
N ALA A 174 -23.54 -34.96 17.77
CA ALA A 174 -24.66 -34.87 18.70
C ALA A 174 -24.57 -33.65 19.64
N ASP A 175 -23.42 -32.97 19.69
CA ASP A 175 -23.24 -31.83 20.60
C ASP A 175 -24.18 -30.70 20.24
N MET A 176 -24.77 -30.10 21.27
CA MET A 176 -25.69 -28.98 21.12
C MET A 176 -24.92 -27.66 21.12
N VAL A 177 -25.00 -26.94 20.01
CA VAL A 177 -24.33 -25.64 19.82
C VAL A 177 -25.37 -24.54 19.69
N THR A 178 -25.14 -23.42 20.36
CA THR A 178 -26.02 -22.25 20.31
C THR A 178 -25.68 -21.35 19.12
N GLN A 179 -26.65 -20.56 18.66
CA GLN A 179 -26.44 -19.59 17.57
C GLN A 179 -25.27 -18.62 17.89
N ALA A 180 -25.19 -18.14 19.12
CA ALA A 180 -24.11 -17.25 19.56
C ALA A 180 -22.72 -17.91 19.43
N GLN A 181 -22.61 -19.20 19.77
CA GLN A 181 -21.36 -19.95 19.59
C GLN A 181 -21.01 -20.11 18.12
N ILE A 182 -21.98 -20.36 17.24
CA ILE A 182 -21.74 -20.41 15.79
C ILE A 182 -21.20 -19.06 15.28
N LEU A 183 -21.82 -17.95 15.69
CA LEU A 183 -21.40 -16.62 15.28
C LEU A 183 -19.97 -16.30 15.76
N GLN A 184 -19.58 -16.77 16.94
CA GLN A 184 -18.22 -16.63 17.47
C GLN A 184 -17.18 -17.48 16.73
N MET A 185 -17.60 -18.56 16.05
CA MET A 185 -16.71 -19.41 15.24
C MET A 185 -16.39 -18.82 13.86
N ILE A 186 -17.11 -17.77 13.43
CA ILE A 186 -16.88 -17.13 12.13
C ILE A 186 -15.63 -16.27 12.20
N ASP A 187 -14.62 -16.62 11.42
CA ASP A 187 -13.42 -15.82 11.26
C ASP A 187 -13.07 -15.70 9.77
N LEU A 188 -13.20 -14.47 9.26
CA LEU A 188 -12.92 -14.10 7.87
C LEU A 188 -11.72 -13.15 7.76
N SER A 189 -10.97 -12.91 8.84
CA SER A 189 -9.84 -11.97 8.87
C SER A 189 -8.84 -12.19 7.72
N GLN A 190 -8.54 -13.45 7.41
CA GLN A 190 -7.64 -13.85 6.32
C GLN A 190 -8.08 -13.42 4.91
N VAL A 191 -9.38 -13.19 4.68
CA VAL A 191 -9.94 -12.80 3.37
C VAL A 191 -10.44 -11.36 3.32
N VAL A 192 -10.23 -10.55 4.37
CA VAL A 192 -10.60 -9.13 4.37
C VAL A 192 -9.42 -8.31 3.82
N PRO A 193 -9.48 -7.81 2.57
CA PRO A 193 -8.42 -6.97 2.04
C PRO A 193 -8.40 -5.59 2.70
N LYS A 194 -7.20 -5.06 2.88
CA LYS A 194 -6.96 -3.66 3.20
C LYS A 194 -6.42 -2.91 1.99
N PHE A 195 -6.69 -1.61 1.92
CA PHE A 195 -6.03 -0.73 0.96
C PHE A 195 -4.64 -0.44 1.48
N ALA A 196 -3.65 -0.75 0.67
CA ALA A 196 -2.27 -0.49 0.99
C ALA A 196 -1.54 0.10 -0.22
N CYS A 197 -0.37 0.68 0.01
CA CYS A 197 0.54 1.06 -1.06
C CYS A 197 1.97 0.78 -0.62
N GLU A 198 2.85 0.57 -1.59
CA GLU A 198 4.27 0.60 -1.29
C GLU A 198 4.72 2.03 -1.03
N SER A 199 5.57 2.22 -0.04
CA SER A 199 5.95 3.52 0.48
C SER A 199 7.41 3.50 0.91
N ARG A 200 7.98 4.69 1.01
CA ARG A 200 9.25 4.95 1.71
C ARG A 200 9.02 6.01 2.77
N PHE A 201 9.69 5.85 3.90
CA PHE A 201 9.74 6.91 4.88
C PHE A 201 10.69 7.98 4.38
N GLY A 202 10.24 9.21 4.27
CA GLY A 202 11.11 10.27 3.80
C GLY A 202 10.65 11.63 4.27
N PHE A 203 11.62 12.49 4.51
CA PHE A 203 11.38 13.91 4.53
C PHE A 203 11.61 14.44 3.11
N ILE A 204 10.67 15.24 2.61
CA ILE A 204 10.82 15.99 1.37
C ILE A 204 10.79 17.47 1.76
N ALA A 205 11.95 18.12 1.73
CA ALA A 205 12.14 19.55 1.85
C ALA A 205 11.96 20.28 0.51
N ARG A 206 11.17 19.73 -0.43
CA ARG A 206 10.96 20.37 -1.73
C ARG A 206 9.96 21.50 -1.50
N SER A 207 10.41 22.75 -1.67
CA SER A 207 9.71 24.02 -1.42
C SER A 207 9.93 24.64 -0.03
N GLY A 208 9.87 25.98 0.02
CA GLY A 208 10.09 26.74 1.25
C GLY A 208 11.22 27.78 1.15
N TRP A 209 11.95 27.83 0.04
CA TRP A 209 12.95 28.87 -0.22
C TRP A 209 12.27 30.23 -0.44
N LYS A 210 12.67 31.21 0.37
CA LYS A 210 12.34 32.62 0.18
C LYS A 210 13.58 33.31 -0.37
N GLU A 211 13.42 34.05 -1.46
CA GLU A 211 14.49 34.93 -1.93
C GLU A 211 14.64 36.12 -0.98
N GLU A 212 15.87 36.41 -0.58
CA GLU A 212 16.23 37.58 0.19
C GLU A 212 17.58 38.14 -0.30
N CYS A 213 17.96 39.33 0.16
CA CYS A 213 19.27 39.90 -0.14
C CYS A 213 19.83 40.46 1.16
N ARG A 214 20.59 39.62 1.88
CA ARG A 214 21.23 40.00 3.14
C ARG A 214 22.73 39.79 3.06
N ARG A 215 23.50 40.87 3.26
CA ARG A 215 24.97 40.79 3.32
C ARG A 215 25.41 40.17 4.65
N ILE A 216 26.36 39.24 4.58
CA ILE A 216 27.06 38.71 5.74
C ILE A 216 28.22 39.69 6.06
N PRO A 217 28.38 40.17 7.31
CA PRO A 217 29.50 41.02 7.67
C PRO A 217 30.84 40.26 7.68
N GLU A 218 31.95 40.93 7.35
CA GLU A 218 33.30 40.34 7.31
C GLU A 218 33.73 39.65 8.61
N ARG A 219 33.32 40.19 9.76
CA ARG A 219 33.60 39.60 11.09
C ARG A 219 33.00 38.20 11.25
N GLU A 220 31.97 37.85 10.48
CA GLU A 220 31.30 36.55 10.56
C GLU A 220 31.86 35.52 9.57
N TYR A 221 32.71 35.91 8.61
CA TYR A 221 33.24 35.00 7.59
C TYR A 221 34.01 33.84 8.23
N ARG A 222 34.91 34.15 9.17
CA ARG A 222 35.71 33.16 9.91
C ARG A 222 34.85 32.29 10.83
N ARG A 223 33.87 32.89 11.52
CA ARG A 223 32.97 32.14 12.42
C ARG A 223 32.13 31.13 11.65
N ARG A 224 31.72 31.47 10.43
CA ARG A 224 30.89 30.61 9.56
C ARG A 224 31.71 29.74 8.61
N ARG A 225 33.05 29.82 8.62
CA ARG A 225 33.98 29.06 7.74
C ARG A 225 33.71 29.23 6.23
N LEU A 226 33.41 30.46 5.80
CA LEU A 226 33.18 30.79 4.39
C LEU A 226 34.50 30.95 3.61
N LEU A 227 34.48 30.64 2.30
CA LEU A 227 35.65 30.71 1.40
C LEU A 227 36.00 32.15 0.98
N GLY A 228 37.29 32.48 0.85
CA GLY A 228 37.75 33.79 0.33
C GLY A 228 38.33 34.73 1.38
N GLU A 229 39.18 34.23 2.29
CA GLU A 229 39.84 35.05 3.31
C GLU A 229 40.82 36.06 2.68
N GLY A 230 40.65 37.36 2.95
CA GLY A 230 41.62 38.41 2.59
C GLY A 230 41.50 39.03 1.18
N VAL A 231 40.52 38.60 0.39
CA VAL A 231 40.20 39.14 -0.94
C VAL A 231 38.90 39.97 -0.84
N ASP A 232 38.57 40.91 -1.75
CA ASP A 232 37.28 41.68 -1.79
C ASP A 232 36.06 40.75 -1.94
N ALA A 233 35.84 39.94 -0.90
CA ALA A 233 34.93 38.82 -0.86
C ALA A 233 33.57 39.30 -0.35
N ARG A 234 32.55 39.17 -1.19
CA ARG A 234 31.19 39.56 -0.89
C ARG A 234 30.32 38.33 -0.77
N HIS A 235 29.80 38.11 0.43
CA HIS A 235 28.86 37.03 0.72
C HIS A 235 27.45 37.59 0.93
N LEU A 236 26.53 37.17 0.07
CA LEU A 236 25.12 37.56 0.11
C LEU A 236 24.27 36.32 0.34
N ILE A 237 23.51 36.27 1.42
CA ILE A 237 22.42 35.29 1.55
C ILE A 237 21.36 35.69 0.52
N ARG A 238 21.09 34.77 -0.40
CA ARG A 238 20.14 34.97 -1.50
C ARG A 238 18.88 34.14 -1.34
N PHE A 239 18.96 32.99 -0.70
CA PHE A 239 17.79 32.18 -0.38
C PHE A 239 17.84 31.71 1.06
N ARG A 240 16.70 31.72 1.73
CA ARG A 240 16.54 31.16 3.07
C ARG A 240 15.30 30.28 3.13
N HIS A 241 15.45 29.10 3.74
CA HIS A 241 14.35 28.18 3.95
C HIS A 241 13.45 28.67 5.09
N ARG A 242 12.18 28.95 4.79
CA ARG A 242 11.22 29.59 5.71
C ARG A 242 11.06 28.87 7.04
N SER A 243 11.07 27.53 6.99
CA SER A 243 10.71 26.70 8.16
C SER A 243 11.90 25.99 8.80
N LEU A 244 13.02 25.87 8.09
CA LEU A 244 14.16 25.03 8.53
C LEU A 244 15.42 25.86 8.80
N GLY A 245 15.45 27.14 8.44
CA GLY A 245 16.56 28.05 8.75
C GLY A 245 17.77 27.96 7.82
N TRP A 246 17.85 26.94 6.97
CA TRP A 246 18.90 26.73 5.96
C TRP A 246 19.02 27.91 5.00
N SER A 247 20.24 28.23 4.57
CA SER A 247 20.50 29.41 3.75
C SER A 247 21.45 29.10 2.59
N VAL A 248 21.20 29.71 1.43
CA VAL A 248 22.06 29.65 0.26
C VAL A 248 22.72 31.02 0.05
N VAL A 249 24.04 31.00 0.01
CA VAL A 249 24.92 32.17 -0.04
C VAL A 249 25.54 32.28 -1.42
N HIS A 250 25.40 33.45 -2.05
CA HIS A 250 26.16 33.85 -3.21
C HIS A 250 27.46 34.51 -2.75
N THR A 251 28.57 33.86 -3.04
CA THR A 251 29.92 34.29 -2.69
C THR A 251 30.60 34.81 -3.94
N ARG A 252 31.10 36.04 -3.90
CA ARG A 252 31.95 36.61 -4.95
C ARG A 252 33.32 36.89 -4.37
N TYR A 253 34.39 36.38 -4.97
CA TYR A 253 35.77 36.73 -4.63
C TYR A 253 36.63 36.68 -5.90
N SER A 254 37.75 37.40 -5.91
CA SER A 254 38.66 37.48 -7.06
C SER A 254 40.04 36.95 -6.69
N ASP A 255 40.43 35.79 -7.19
CA ASP A 255 41.79 35.28 -7.03
C ASP A 255 42.57 35.36 -8.37
N LEU A 256 43.86 35.03 -8.33
CA LEU A 256 44.76 35.06 -9.49
C LEU A 256 44.69 33.79 -10.35
N VAL A 257 43.88 32.80 -9.97
CA VAL A 257 43.97 31.41 -10.47
C VAL A 257 42.65 30.91 -11.05
N THR A 258 41.52 31.47 -10.65
CA THR A 258 40.19 31.07 -11.09
C THR A 258 39.59 32.11 -12.03
N GLU A 259 39.21 31.68 -13.24
CA GLU A 259 38.53 32.54 -14.22
C GLU A 259 37.12 32.95 -13.78
N ARG A 260 36.52 32.20 -12.84
CA ARG A 260 35.18 32.47 -12.29
C ARG A 260 35.28 33.20 -10.95
N THR A 261 34.59 34.33 -10.88
CA THR A 261 34.62 35.22 -9.70
C THR A 261 33.46 35.00 -8.71
N PHE A 262 32.58 34.02 -8.95
CA PHE A 262 31.43 33.77 -8.07
C PHE A 262 31.04 32.30 -7.94
N TRP A 263 30.51 31.95 -6.77
CA TRP A 263 30.11 30.60 -6.38
C TRP A 263 28.91 30.64 -5.44
N TRP A 264 28.19 29.54 -5.34
CA TRP A 264 27.08 29.35 -4.42
C TRP A 264 27.49 28.38 -3.31
N SER A 265 27.12 28.67 -2.07
CA SER A 265 27.43 27.84 -0.91
C SER A 265 26.19 27.67 -0.03
N VAL A 266 26.12 26.58 0.72
CA VAL A 266 25.02 26.26 1.62
C VAL A 266 25.46 26.41 3.07
N LEU A 267 24.56 26.94 3.90
CA LEU A 267 24.64 27.00 5.35
C LEU A 267 23.49 26.17 5.96
N ASP A 268 23.78 25.47 7.07
CA ASP A 268 22.82 24.68 7.83
C ASP A 268 21.78 25.54 8.60
N GLU A 269 20.93 24.89 9.40
CA GLU A 269 19.93 25.55 10.26
C GLU A 269 20.53 26.55 11.27
N ASN A 270 21.80 26.36 11.64
CA ASN A 270 22.52 27.21 12.58
C ASN A 270 23.34 28.31 11.87
N GLY A 271 23.33 28.34 10.54
CA GLY A 271 24.07 29.29 9.73
C GLY A 271 25.56 28.96 9.58
N GLN A 272 25.97 27.71 9.82
CA GLN A 272 27.34 27.21 9.67
C GLN A 272 27.55 26.57 8.30
N PHE A 273 28.77 26.69 7.78
CA PHE A 273 29.17 26.03 6.54
C PHE A 273 29.24 24.52 6.73
N ILE A 274 28.56 23.81 5.85
CA ILE A 274 28.54 22.35 5.81
C ILE A 274 29.52 21.82 4.77
N GLU A 275 29.99 20.58 4.95
CA GLU A 275 30.86 19.92 3.98
C GLU A 275 30.18 19.85 2.60
N GLN A 276 30.77 20.53 1.62
CA GLN A 276 30.23 20.68 0.27
C GLN A 276 31.38 20.84 -0.74
N PRO A 277 31.14 20.65 -2.05
CA PRO A 277 32.19 20.76 -3.06
C PRO A 277 32.90 22.12 -2.99
N VAL A 278 34.24 22.11 -3.04
CA VAL A 278 35.07 23.32 -3.08
C VAL A 278 35.39 23.63 -4.56
N PRO A 279 35.25 24.88 -5.04
CA PRO A 279 34.98 26.13 -4.30
C PRO A 279 33.49 26.45 -4.05
N GLY A 280 32.56 25.60 -4.50
CA GLY A 280 31.12 25.75 -4.29
C GLY A 280 30.31 25.24 -5.47
N PHE A 281 29.02 25.58 -5.49
CA PHE A 281 28.11 25.28 -6.59
C PHE A 281 28.12 26.38 -7.65
N GLN A 282 27.89 26.00 -8.90
CA GLN A 282 27.92 26.93 -10.04
C GLN A 282 26.60 27.70 -10.21
N SER A 283 25.51 27.18 -9.65
CA SER A 283 24.18 27.78 -9.71
C SER A 283 23.50 27.74 -8.34
N ALA A 284 22.56 28.66 -8.12
CA ALA A 284 21.69 28.64 -6.95
C ALA A 284 20.89 27.34 -6.86
N GLU A 285 20.53 26.77 -8.01
CA GLU A 285 19.71 25.56 -8.11
C GLU A 285 20.45 24.34 -7.62
N ASP A 286 21.72 24.19 -8.00
CA ASP A 286 22.58 23.11 -7.50
C ASP A 286 22.80 23.24 -5.97
N ALA A 287 22.98 24.47 -5.47
CA ALA A 287 23.12 24.73 -4.03
C ALA A 287 21.83 24.43 -3.25
N MET A 288 20.67 24.87 -3.75
CA MET A 288 19.38 24.54 -3.14
C MET A 288 19.10 23.04 -3.18
N ALA A 289 19.37 22.37 -4.30
CA ALA A 289 19.19 20.91 -4.41
C ALA A 289 20.10 20.15 -3.43
N PHE A 290 21.34 20.60 -3.25
CA PHE A 290 22.23 20.06 -2.23
C PHE A 290 21.68 20.28 -0.82
N ALA A 291 21.25 21.52 -0.52
CA ALA A 291 20.64 21.87 0.76
C ALA A 291 19.41 21.02 1.07
N GLU A 292 18.51 20.83 0.10
CA GLU A 292 17.34 19.95 0.23
C GLU A 292 17.75 18.50 0.48
N GLY A 293 18.78 18.01 -0.21
CA GLY A 293 19.34 16.69 0.03
C GLY A 293 19.85 16.50 1.45
N GLN A 294 20.47 17.52 2.04
CA GLN A 294 20.94 17.48 3.42
C GLN A 294 19.82 17.67 4.44
N MET A 295 18.88 18.59 4.20
CA MET A 295 17.66 18.74 5.01
C MET A 295 16.89 17.41 5.07
N ASN A 296 16.76 16.69 3.96
CA ASN A 296 16.11 15.39 3.92
C ASN A 296 16.83 14.33 4.77
N LYS A 297 18.16 14.42 4.89
CA LYS A 297 18.95 13.51 5.75
C LYS A 297 18.81 13.90 7.22
N THR A 298 19.01 15.18 7.56
CA THR A 298 18.96 15.68 8.94
C THR A 298 17.58 15.50 9.54
N PHE A 299 16.53 15.81 8.77
CA PHE A 299 15.13 15.74 9.22
C PHE A 299 14.45 14.45 8.80
N ALA A 300 15.20 13.42 8.39
CA ALA A 300 14.66 12.13 7.97
C ALA A 300 13.69 11.56 9.00
N LEU A 301 13.99 11.70 10.31
CA LEU A 301 13.16 11.23 11.43
C LEU A 301 11.78 11.91 11.52
N TRP A 302 11.65 13.14 11.02
CA TRP A 302 10.39 13.89 10.95
C TRP A 302 9.67 13.72 9.60
N GLY A 303 10.12 12.76 8.79
CA GLY A 303 9.51 12.40 7.53
C GLY A 303 8.06 11.92 7.65
N LYS A 304 7.46 11.66 6.49
CA LYS A 304 6.16 11.01 6.36
C LYS A 304 6.28 9.84 5.40
N ASP A 305 5.28 8.96 5.43
CA ASP A 305 5.14 7.92 4.42
C ASP A 305 4.89 8.57 3.04
N GLN A 306 5.70 8.19 2.06
CA GLN A 306 5.60 8.65 0.69
C GLN A 306 5.30 7.47 -0.22
N ALA A 307 4.09 7.45 -0.79
CA ALA A 307 3.68 6.43 -1.74
C ALA A 307 4.67 6.37 -2.92
N LEU A 308 5.11 5.16 -3.24
CA LEU A 308 5.98 4.89 -4.38
C LEU A 308 5.14 4.77 -5.65
N THR A 309 5.59 5.44 -6.71
CA THR A 309 4.96 5.41 -8.04
C THR A 309 5.83 4.63 -9.02
N LYS A 310 5.92 3.31 -8.82
CA LYS A 310 6.87 2.45 -9.57
C LYS A 310 6.50 2.32 -11.05
N TRP A 311 5.20 2.36 -11.33
CA TRP A 311 4.58 2.04 -12.62
C TRP A 311 3.89 3.26 -13.27
N GLU A 312 4.06 4.48 -12.74
CA GLU A 312 3.46 5.71 -13.27
C GLU A 312 3.75 5.95 -14.76
N ARG A 313 4.96 5.62 -15.20
CA ARG A 313 5.35 5.69 -16.62
C ARG A 313 4.48 4.83 -17.53
N TYR A 314 3.80 3.83 -16.97
CA TYR A 314 2.86 2.94 -17.63
C TYR A 314 1.40 3.29 -17.34
N SER A 315 1.13 4.55 -17.03
CA SER A 315 -0.21 5.14 -16.95
C SER A 315 -0.38 6.17 -18.05
N LEU A 316 -1.60 6.59 -18.29
CA LEU A 316 -1.85 7.73 -19.17
C LEU A 316 -1.25 9.00 -18.54
N PRO A 317 -0.61 9.91 -19.30
CA PRO A 317 -0.10 11.16 -18.76
C PRO A 317 -1.23 12.16 -18.44
N GLY A 318 -0.91 13.22 -17.68
CA GLY A 318 -1.84 14.33 -17.37
C GLY A 318 -2.94 14.01 -16.35
N GLY A 319 -2.79 12.94 -15.58
CA GLY A 319 -3.67 12.66 -14.44
C GLY A 319 -3.11 13.23 -13.15
N ASP A 320 -3.98 13.72 -12.26
CA ASP A 320 -3.60 14.20 -10.94
C ASP A 320 -3.56 13.06 -9.92
N ASP A 321 -2.81 13.26 -8.84
CA ASP A 321 -2.77 12.37 -7.67
C ASP A 321 -2.61 10.88 -8.02
N TYR A 322 -1.69 10.57 -8.95
CA TYR A 322 -1.42 9.19 -9.34
C TYR A 322 -1.04 8.33 -8.12
N LEU A 323 -1.69 7.18 -8.00
CA LEU A 323 -1.52 6.26 -6.88
C LEU A 323 -1.59 4.80 -7.35
N GLU A 324 -0.72 3.98 -6.76
CA GLU A 324 -0.72 2.52 -6.89
C GLU A 324 -1.34 1.90 -5.65
N ILE A 325 -2.60 1.48 -5.77
CA ILE A 325 -3.38 0.88 -4.69
C ILE A 325 -3.24 -0.64 -4.75
N LEU A 326 -2.93 -1.24 -3.61
CA LEU A 326 -2.85 -2.68 -3.41
C LEU A 326 -4.00 -3.13 -2.51
N LEU A 327 -4.77 -4.11 -2.96
CA LEU A 327 -5.70 -4.85 -2.13
C LEU A 327 -4.93 -6.01 -1.49
N GLN A 328 -4.45 -5.80 -0.26
CA GLN A 328 -3.59 -6.76 0.43
C GLN A 328 -4.36 -7.65 1.40
N LEU A 329 -4.16 -8.97 1.30
CA LEU A 329 -4.61 -9.96 2.29
C LEU A 329 -3.49 -10.25 3.30
N ASP A 330 -3.32 -9.33 4.24
CA ASP A 330 -2.18 -9.33 5.18
C ASP A 330 -2.19 -10.55 6.12
N ASP A 331 -3.37 -11.08 6.44
CA ASP A 331 -3.59 -12.24 7.29
C ASP A 331 -3.77 -13.55 6.50
N TRP A 332 -3.49 -13.57 5.20
CA TRP A 332 -3.53 -14.82 4.44
C TRP A 332 -2.40 -15.77 4.90
N PRO A 333 -2.70 -17.06 5.19
CA PRO A 333 -1.76 -17.98 5.82
C PRO A 333 -0.56 -18.35 4.94
N TYR A 334 -0.77 -18.41 3.62
CA TYR A 334 0.29 -18.68 2.66
C TYR A 334 1.02 -17.40 2.25
N THR A 335 2.19 -17.57 1.64
CA THR A 335 2.98 -16.44 1.10
C THR A 335 2.93 -16.49 -0.42
N TYR A 336 2.15 -15.60 -1.03
CA TYR A 336 2.21 -15.29 -2.44
C TYR A 336 3.09 -14.05 -2.66
N ARG A 337 4.02 -14.14 -3.62
CA ARG A 337 4.91 -13.02 -4.00
C ARG A 337 4.55 -12.56 -5.42
N PRO A 338 3.85 -11.41 -5.59
CA PRO A 338 3.46 -10.92 -6.91
C PRO A 338 4.69 -10.50 -7.73
N ARG A 339 4.52 -10.40 -9.06
CA ARG A 339 5.60 -10.01 -9.98
C ARG A 339 5.87 -8.51 -9.94
N HIS A 340 4.82 -7.71 -9.72
CA HIS A 340 4.91 -6.25 -9.82
C HIS A 340 5.36 -5.56 -8.51
N TYR A 341 5.09 -6.16 -7.36
CA TYR A 341 5.27 -5.55 -6.04
C TYR A 341 6.09 -6.45 -5.11
N ARG A 342 6.79 -5.87 -4.14
CA ARG A 342 7.51 -6.60 -3.08
C ARG A 342 6.58 -7.07 -1.98
N THR A 343 5.44 -6.39 -1.83
CA THR A 343 4.40 -6.68 -0.84
C THR A 343 3.81 -8.07 -1.08
N ARG A 344 3.74 -8.91 -0.04
CA ARG A 344 3.14 -10.24 -0.15
C ARG A 344 1.61 -10.19 -0.19
N ASN A 345 1.02 -11.25 -0.72
CA ASN A 345 -0.43 -11.51 -0.67
C ASN A 345 -1.27 -10.34 -1.22
N VAL A 346 -0.76 -9.69 -2.27
CA VAL A 346 -1.53 -8.70 -3.05
C VAL A 346 -2.55 -9.47 -3.88
N LEU A 347 -3.83 -9.32 -3.53
CA LEU A 347 -4.94 -9.91 -4.27
C LEU A 347 -5.13 -9.19 -5.61
N VAL A 348 -5.10 -7.86 -5.59
CA VAL A 348 -5.29 -6.99 -6.75
C VAL A 348 -4.40 -5.78 -6.59
N HIS A 349 -3.84 -5.30 -7.70
CA HIS A 349 -3.25 -3.98 -7.78
C HIS A 349 -4.03 -3.11 -8.76
N VAL A 350 -4.15 -1.84 -8.41
CA VAL A 350 -4.89 -0.83 -9.17
C VAL A 350 -3.99 0.38 -9.36
N ARG A 351 -3.80 0.79 -10.62
CA ARG A 351 -3.14 2.05 -10.98
C ARG A 351 -4.22 3.07 -11.26
N THR A 352 -4.17 4.20 -10.58
CA THR A 352 -5.26 5.17 -10.66
C THR A 352 -4.76 6.61 -10.59
N SER A 353 -5.53 7.50 -11.20
CA SER A 353 -5.33 8.95 -11.19
C SER A 353 -6.69 9.65 -11.18
N VAL A 354 -6.76 10.89 -10.71
CA VAL A 354 -7.94 11.74 -10.87
C VAL A 354 -7.84 12.46 -12.22
N ARG A 355 -8.95 12.45 -12.97
CA ARG A 355 -9.03 13.06 -14.31
C ARG A 355 -10.29 13.89 -14.45
N HIS A 356 -10.24 14.82 -15.39
CA HIS A 356 -11.39 15.62 -15.81
C HIS A 356 -11.93 15.08 -17.13
N THR A 357 -13.25 14.91 -17.22
CA THR A 357 -13.94 14.65 -18.49
C THR A 357 -13.98 15.93 -19.33
N GLN A 358 -14.30 15.82 -20.62
CA GLN A 358 -14.51 17.00 -21.48
C GLN A 358 -15.63 17.93 -20.96
N GLU A 359 -16.56 17.40 -20.17
CA GLU A 359 -17.65 18.16 -19.55
C GLU A 359 -17.22 18.80 -18.21
N GLY A 360 -15.95 18.67 -17.82
CA GLY A 360 -15.40 19.21 -16.58
C GLY A 360 -15.65 18.37 -15.32
N ARG A 361 -16.32 17.22 -15.43
CA ARG A 361 -16.59 16.33 -14.29
C ARG A 361 -15.32 15.62 -13.84
N ARG A 362 -15.13 15.46 -12.52
CA ARG A 362 -13.97 14.78 -11.94
C ARG A 362 -14.27 13.30 -11.82
N VAL A 363 -13.40 12.44 -12.34
CA VAL A 363 -13.52 10.99 -12.24
C VAL A 363 -12.27 10.38 -11.66
N LEU A 364 -12.43 9.35 -10.84
CA LEU A 364 -11.33 8.46 -10.50
C LEU A 364 -11.12 7.51 -11.67
N PHE A 365 -10.02 7.69 -12.39
CA PHE A 365 -9.69 6.88 -13.55
C PHE A 365 -8.81 5.71 -13.14
N LEU A 366 -9.22 4.50 -13.49
CA LEU A 366 -8.48 3.27 -13.28
C LEU A 366 -7.72 2.93 -14.56
N ASP A 367 -6.45 3.35 -14.61
CA ASP A 367 -5.52 3.05 -15.71
C ASP A 367 -5.32 1.54 -15.86
N GLU A 368 -5.29 0.81 -14.75
CA GLU A 368 -5.14 -0.64 -14.72
C GLU A 368 -5.75 -1.24 -13.45
N ILE A 369 -6.46 -2.36 -13.60
CA ILE A 369 -6.89 -3.28 -12.54
C ILE A 369 -6.38 -4.67 -12.92
N GLN A 370 -5.56 -5.28 -12.08
CA GLN A 370 -5.00 -6.60 -12.36
C GLN A 370 -4.72 -7.40 -11.07
N SER A 371 -4.81 -8.72 -11.19
CA SER A 371 -4.42 -9.67 -10.14
C SER A 371 -3.32 -10.60 -10.67
N ASP A 372 -2.06 -10.36 -10.28
CA ASP A 372 -0.94 -11.28 -10.57
C ASP A 372 -1.23 -12.68 -10.05
N TRP A 373 -1.87 -12.79 -8.88
CA TRP A 373 -2.12 -14.07 -8.21
C TRP A 373 -3.03 -14.99 -9.02
N HIS A 374 -4.20 -14.50 -9.43
CA HIS A 374 -5.09 -15.22 -10.32
C HIS A 374 -4.48 -15.46 -11.71
N ALA A 375 -3.64 -14.55 -12.21
CA ALA A 375 -2.96 -14.75 -13.49
C ALA A 375 -1.93 -15.91 -13.42
N ASP A 376 -1.13 -15.96 -12.35
CA ASP A 376 -0.19 -17.05 -12.09
C ASP A 376 -0.91 -18.39 -11.91
N LEU A 377 -1.99 -18.43 -11.13
CA LEU A 377 -2.82 -19.62 -10.96
C LEU A 377 -3.44 -20.11 -12.29
N HIS A 378 -3.87 -19.18 -13.14
CA HIS A 378 -4.41 -19.51 -14.46
C HIS A 378 -3.31 -20.07 -15.38
N ALA A 379 -2.10 -19.50 -15.35
CA ALA A 379 -0.97 -19.97 -16.15
C ALA A 379 -0.51 -21.37 -15.70
N GLU A 380 -0.45 -21.60 -14.37
CA GLU A 380 -0.13 -22.91 -13.78
C GLU A 380 -1.17 -23.97 -14.18
N ALA A 381 -2.47 -23.64 -14.14
CA ALA A 381 -3.54 -24.54 -14.57
C ALA A 381 -3.49 -24.90 -16.07
N ARG A 382 -2.90 -24.06 -16.93
CA ARG A 382 -2.69 -24.33 -18.36
C ARG A 382 -1.38 -25.06 -18.67
N GLY A 383 -0.54 -25.33 -17.67
CA GLY A 383 0.76 -25.97 -17.85
C GLY A 383 1.81 -25.07 -18.50
N GLU A 384 1.57 -23.75 -18.55
CA GLU A 384 2.48 -22.78 -19.18
C GLU A 384 3.70 -22.46 -18.30
N VAL A 385 3.65 -22.81 -17.01
CA VAL A 385 4.72 -22.56 -16.02
C VAL A 385 5.17 -23.89 -15.44
N SER A 386 6.25 -24.46 -15.99
CA SER A 386 6.94 -25.60 -15.39
C SER A 386 8.44 -25.32 -15.29
N GLU A 387 8.80 -24.35 -14.43
CA GLU A 387 10.15 -24.38 -13.86
C GLU A 387 10.17 -25.47 -12.78
N PRO A 388 10.98 -26.54 -12.90
CA PRO A 388 10.94 -27.72 -12.02
C PRO A 388 11.32 -27.48 -10.56
N ARG A 389 11.60 -26.23 -10.15
CA ARG A 389 12.03 -25.83 -8.81
C ARG A 389 11.13 -24.79 -8.12
N ARG A 390 10.09 -24.26 -8.77
CA ARG A 390 9.19 -23.31 -8.09
C ARG A 390 8.13 -24.05 -7.28
N PRO A 391 7.90 -23.69 -6.01
CA PRO A 391 6.75 -24.21 -5.27
C PRO A 391 5.46 -23.78 -5.98
N SER A 392 4.44 -24.63 -5.94
CA SER A 392 3.13 -24.33 -6.55
C SER A 392 2.55 -23.03 -5.99
N THR A 393 1.86 -22.30 -6.86
CA THR A 393 1.25 -21.03 -6.46
C THR A 393 0.16 -21.33 -5.43
N PRO A 394 0.18 -20.71 -4.23
CA PRO A 394 -0.87 -20.94 -3.24
C PRO A 394 -2.22 -20.52 -3.82
N GLY A 395 -3.30 -21.20 -3.44
CA GLY A 395 -4.65 -20.82 -3.89
C GLY A 395 -5.00 -19.38 -3.47
N ALA A 396 -5.64 -18.63 -4.36
CA ALA A 396 -6.17 -17.30 -4.09
C ALA A 396 -7.67 -17.37 -3.74
N PRO A 397 -8.15 -16.56 -2.77
CA PRO A 397 -9.57 -16.38 -2.55
C PRO A 397 -10.19 -15.47 -3.61
N PHE A 398 -11.52 -15.46 -3.69
CA PHE A 398 -12.32 -14.70 -4.66
C PHE A 398 -12.11 -15.13 -6.10
N ARG A 399 -11.99 -16.45 -6.35
CA ARG A 399 -11.59 -17.03 -7.65
C ARG A 399 -12.30 -16.41 -8.86
N LYS A 400 -13.61 -16.14 -8.73
CA LYS A 400 -14.43 -15.49 -9.77
C LYS A 400 -14.94 -14.10 -9.36
N GLU A 401 -14.80 -13.72 -8.09
CA GLU A 401 -15.40 -12.50 -7.54
C GLU A 401 -14.41 -11.35 -7.33
N TRP A 402 -13.09 -11.59 -7.46
CA TRP A 402 -12.08 -10.55 -7.27
C TRP A 402 -12.30 -9.29 -8.15
N PRO A 403 -12.79 -9.37 -9.41
CA PRO A 403 -13.04 -8.16 -10.21
C PRO A 403 -14.21 -7.35 -9.64
N LEU A 404 -15.28 -8.03 -9.23
CA LEU A 404 -16.43 -7.38 -8.59
C LEU A 404 -16.01 -6.74 -7.27
N LEU A 405 -15.25 -7.46 -6.44
CA LEU A 405 -14.70 -6.93 -5.19
C LEU A 405 -13.86 -5.67 -5.44
N SER A 406 -13.00 -5.69 -6.48
CA SER A 406 -12.20 -4.54 -6.87
C SER A 406 -13.07 -3.33 -7.21
N MET A 407 -14.11 -3.52 -8.05
CA MET A 407 -15.03 -2.44 -8.42
C MET A 407 -15.78 -1.88 -7.21
N LYS A 408 -16.31 -2.75 -6.32
CA LYS A 408 -16.98 -2.32 -5.08
C LYS A 408 -16.08 -1.42 -4.22
N LEU A 409 -14.84 -1.84 -4.06
CA LEU A 409 -13.83 -1.13 -3.27
C LEU A 409 -13.40 0.18 -3.92
N MET A 410 -13.27 0.22 -5.25
CA MET A 410 -12.90 1.44 -5.97
C MET A 410 -14.03 2.47 -6.03
N ILE A 411 -15.31 2.06 -6.03
CA ILE A 411 -16.45 2.97 -5.86
C ILE A 411 -16.38 3.64 -4.49
N TRP A 412 -16.16 2.86 -3.43
CA TRP A 412 -15.98 3.38 -2.08
C TRP A 412 -14.80 4.35 -1.98
N TRP A 413 -13.69 4.02 -2.66
CA TRP A 413 -12.53 4.92 -2.71
C TRP A 413 -12.84 6.22 -3.47
N ALA A 414 -13.50 6.14 -4.61
CA ALA A 414 -13.92 7.29 -5.41
C ALA A 414 -14.83 8.24 -4.61
N GLN A 415 -15.82 7.71 -3.88
CA GLN A 415 -16.70 8.53 -3.03
C GLN A 415 -15.90 9.31 -1.98
N ARG A 416 -14.85 8.71 -1.40
CA ARG A 416 -13.99 9.36 -0.40
C ARG A 416 -13.07 10.43 -0.96
N LEU A 417 -12.70 10.32 -2.24
CA LEU A 417 -11.97 11.37 -2.95
C LEU A 417 -12.87 12.54 -3.36
N GLY A 418 -14.20 12.38 -3.25
CA GLY A 418 -15.17 13.40 -3.66
C GLY A 418 -15.15 13.64 -5.17
N VAL A 419 -14.97 12.58 -5.95
CA VAL A 419 -15.10 12.61 -7.42
C VAL A 419 -16.52 12.22 -7.84
N ASP A 420 -16.93 12.64 -9.03
CA ASP A 420 -18.29 12.44 -9.56
C ASP A 420 -18.53 11.01 -10.07
N GLY A 421 -17.47 10.32 -10.52
CA GLY A 421 -17.57 9.01 -11.15
C GLY A 421 -16.32 8.14 -11.03
N LEU A 422 -16.50 6.85 -11.26
CA LEU A 422 -15.43 5.86 -11.41
C LEU A 422 -15.33 5.44 -12.87
N ALA A 423 -14.23 5.79 -13.54
CA ALA A 423 -13.96 5.43 -14.92
C ALA A 423 -12.79 4.45 -15.02
N TRP A 424 -12.70 3.64 -16.07
CA TRP A 424 -11.57 2.73 -16.26
C TRP A 424 -11.18 2.58 -17.73
N ALA A 425 -9.93 2.19 -17.98
CA ALA A 425 -9.45 1.96 -19.35
C ALA A 425 -10.31 0.92 -20.09
N SER A 426 -10.64 1.16 -21.36
CA SER A 426 -11.35 0.20 -22.20
C SER A 426 -10.42 -0.93 -22.66
N ALA A 427 -10.98 -2.05 -23.12
CA ALA A 427 -10.19 -3.16 -23.66
C ALA A 427 -9.36 -2.73 -24.88
N ASP A 428 -9.92 -1.88 -25.73
CA ASP A 428 -9.25 -1.39 -26.94
C ASP A 428 -8.12 -0.41 -26.59
N LEU A 429 -8.29 0.38 -25.53
CA LEU A 429 -7.22 1.20 -24.98
C LEU A 429 -6.09 0.34 -24.38
N GLN A 430 -6.40 -0.75 -23.68
CA GLN A 430 -5.37 -1.66 -23.19
C GLN A 430 -4.63 -2.34 -24.36
N LEU A 431 -5.37 -2.76 -25.40
CA LEU A 431 -4.80 -3.39 -26.59
C LEU A 431 -3.88 -2.44 -27.36
N SER A 432 -4.26 -1.16 -27.53
CA SER A 432 -3.43 -0.18 -28.21
C SER A 432 -2.14 0.13 -27.44
N ARG A 433 -2.20 0.11 -26.10
CA ARG A 433 -1.05 0.38 -25.23
C ARG A 433 -0.06 -0.77 -25.15
N TRP A 434 -0.56 -2.00 -25.15
CA TRP A 434 0.25 -3.17 -24.77
C TRP A 434 0.30 -4.29 -25.80
N GLY A 435 -0.57 -4.25 -26.81
CA GLY A 435 -0.76 -5.35 -27.74
C GLY A 435 -1.07 -6.66 -27.00
N LYS A 436 -0.30 -7.72 -27.30
CA LYS A 436 -0.47 -9.05 -26.71
C LYS A 436 0.05 -9.18 -25.27
N TYR A 437 0.77 -8.18 -24.76
CA TYR A 437 1.38 -8.20 -23.42
C TYR A 437 0.51 -7.50 -22.37
N GLY A 438 -0.65 -6.99 -22.78
CA GLY A 438 -1.53 -6.22 -21.91
C GLY A 438 -2.31 -7.05 -20.91
N PRO A 439 -3.01 -6.37 -19.98
CA PRO A 439 -3.94 -7.00 -19.07
C PRO A 439 -4.99 -7.87 -19.79
N PRO A 440 -5.60 -8.87 -19.13
CA PRO A 440 -6.49 -9.82 -19.79
C PRO A 440 -7.67 -9.12 -20.50
N GLU A 441 -7.76 -9.28 -21.83
CA GLU A 441 -8.79 -8.61 -22.65
C GLU A 441 -10.22 -8.90 -22.16
N ILE A 442 -10.49 -10.15 -21.75
CA ILE A 442 -11.79 -10.60 -21.23
C ILE A 442 -12.18 -9.81 -19.97
N LEU A 443 -11.21 -9.44 -19.12
CA LEU A 443 -11.44 -8.66 -17.91
C LEU A 443 -12.08 -7.31 -18.26
N TYR A 444 -11.46 -6.57 -19.18
CA TYR A 444 -11.89 -5.22 -19.55
C TYR A 444 -13.09 -5.22 -20.50
N ARG A 445 -13.18 -6.16 -21.44
CA ARG A 445 -14.27 -6.20 -22.42
C ARG A 445 -15.58 -6.73 -21.81
N LYS A 446 -15.50 -7.67 -20.86
CA LYS A 446 -16.68 -8.39 -20.36
C LYS A 446 -16.86 -8.29 -18.85
N VAL A 447 -15.84 -8.60 -18.06
CA VAL A 447 -16.01 -8.82 -16.62
C VAL A 447 -16.24 -7.51 -15.86
N LEU A 448 -15.41 -6.48 -16.09
CA LEU A 448 -15.57 -5.17 -15.44
C LEU A 448 -16.88 -4.48 -15.86
N PRO A 449 -17.26 -4.40 -17.16
CA PRO A 449 -18.55 -3.84 -17.55
C PRO A 449 -19.76 -4.61 -16.99
N ASN A 450 -19.68 -5.94 -16.89
CA ASN A 450 -20.73 -6.73 -16.24
C ASN A 450 -20.84 -6.40 -14.74
N ALA A 451 -19.71 -6.32 -14.04
CA ALA A 451 -19.69 -5.94 -12.63
C ALA A 451 -20.26 -4.52 -12.43
N ALA A 452 -19.90 -3.57 -13.30
CA ALA A 452 -20.41 -2.21 -13.27
C ALA A 452 -21.92 -2.14 -13.51
N ARG A 453 -22.46 -2.88 -14.50
CA ARG A 453 -23.91 -2.98 -14.73
C ARG A 453 -24.64 -3.50 -13.51
N LEU A 454 -24.13 -4.56 -12.89
CA LEU A 454 -24.72 -5.13 -11.69
C LEU A 454 -24.72 -4.14 -10.52
N LEU A 455 -23.59 -3.45 -10.30
CA LEU A 455 -23.49 -2.41 -9.28
C LEU A 455 -24.40 -1.21 -9.56
N ALA A 456 -24.53 -0.82 -10.84
CA ALA A 456 -25.42 0.23 -11.26
C ALA A 456 -26.88 -0.10 -10.94
N THR A 457 -27.32 -1.33 -11.22
CA THR A 457 -28.66 -1.77 -10.86
C THR A 457 -28.86 -1.85 -9.34
N THR A 458 -27.92 -2.45 -8.60
CA THR A 458 -28.04 -2.62 -7.14
C THR A 458 -28.04 -1.30 -6.38
N LEU A 459 -27.22 -0.33 -6.80
CA LEU A 459 -27.04 0.95 -6.12
C LEU A 459 -27.77 2.11 -6.81
N SER A 460 -28.61 1.82 -7.80
CA SER A 460 -29.35 2.81 -8.59
C SER A 460 -28.45 3.91 -9.20
N LEU A 461 -27.29 3.50 -9.72
CA LEU A 461 -26.30 4.39 -10.35
C LEU A 461 -26.48 4.43 -11.86
N THR A 462 -25.90 5.46 -12.48
CA THR A 462 -25.85 5.58 -13.95
C THR A 462 -24.54 4.97 -14.46
N PHE A 463 -24.65 3.99 -15.36
CA PHE A 463 -23.52 3.42 -16.09
C PHE A 463 -23.54 3.92 -17.54
N ASP A 464 -22.49 4.63 -17.95
CA ASP A 464 -22.42 5.34 -19.23
C ASP A 464 -20.99 5.33 -19.80
N GLN A 465 -20.74 6.12 -20.84
CA GLN A 465 -19.41 6.49 -21.31
C GLN A 465 -19.06 7.92 -20.86
N ALA A 466 -17.77 8.16 -20.66
CA ALA A 466 -17.20 9.48 -20.49
C ALA A 466 -16.06 9.66 -21.49
N THR A 467 -15.94 10.89 -21.98
CA THR A 467 -14.88 11.25 -22.91
C THR A 467 -13.77 11.98 -22.16
N LEU A 468 -12.54 11.46 -22.27
CA LEU A 468 -11.34 12.05 -21.66
C LEU A 468 -10.43 12.61 -22.75
N SER A 469 -9.85 13.78 -22.49
CA SER A 469 -8.73 14.30 -23.29
C SER A 469 -7.43 13.83 -22.64
N VAL A 470 -6.62 13.10 -23.39
CA VAL A 470 -5.38 12.50 -22.89
C VAL A 470 -4.21 12.95 -23.75
N ARG A 471 -3.16 13.42 -23.08
CA ARG A 471 -1.93 13.84 -23.71
C ARG A 471 -1.19 12.64 -24.30
N ASP A 472 -0.52 12.81 -25.44
CA ASP A 472 0.35 11.79 -26.00
C ASP A 472 1.50 11.47 -25.04
N SER A 473 1.81 10.19 -24.98
CA SER A 473 2.92 9.61 -24.24
C SER A 473 4.31 10.05 -24.76
N LYS A 474 4.39 10.80 -25.86
CA LYS A 474 5.62 11.47 -26.34
C LYS A 474 6.08 12.61 -25.42
N ARG A 475 5.26 13.08 -24.47
CA ARG A 475 5.58 14.18 -23.54
C ARG A 475 5.20 13.79 -22.11
N ARG A 476 6.06 12.97 -21.48
CA ARG A 476 5.85 12.48 -20.11
C ARG A 476 6.60 13.33 -19.11
N VAL A 477 6.00 13.51 -17.93
CA VAL A 477 6.61 14.20 -16.80
C VAL A 477 7.11 13.15 -15.83
N GLU A 478 8.39 13.23 -15.46
CA GLU A 478 8.99 12.31 -14.50
C GLU A 478 9.83 13.07 -13.47
N SER A 479 9.91 12.55 -12.25
CA SER A 479 10.81 13.10 -11.22
C SER A 479 12.24 12.62 -11.46
N GLY A 480 13.10 13.52 -11.92
CA GLY A 480 14.54 13.32 -12.03
C GLY A 480 15.29 13.61 -10.73
N ARG A 481 16.63 13.50 -10.78
CA ARG A 481 17.52 13.81 -9.63
C ARG A 481 17.59 15.31 -9.31
N ARG A 482 17.39 16.17 -10.30
CA ARG A 482 17.54 17.64 -10.22
C ARG A 482 16.21 18.40 -10.27
N GLY A 483 15.08 17.70 -10.34
CA GLY A 483 13.76 18.31 -10.50
C GLY A 483 12.84 17.44 -11.36
N TRP A 484 11.80 18.05 -11.91
CA TRP A 484 10.81 17.40 -12.78
C TRP A 484 11.17 17.60 -14.25
N GLU A 485 11.33 16.53 -15.00
CA GLU A 485 11.76 16.57 -16.40
C GLU A 485 10.61 16.17 -17.33
N VAL A 486 10.55 16.82 -18.49
CA VAL A 486 9.66 16.38 -19.59
C VAL A 486 10.48 15.57 -20.57
N ARG A 487 10.09 14.32 -20.79
CA ARG A 487 10.83 13.33 -21.57
C ARG A 487 10.06 12.90 -22.81
N ASN A 488 10.81 12.56 -23.87
CA ASN A 488 10.26 11.99 -25.09
C ASN A 488 10.06 10.47 -24.97
N CYS A 489 9.62 9.82 -26.06
CA CYS A 489 9.42 8.37 -26.10
C CYS A 489 10.70 7.54 -25.94
N ASP A 490 11.86 8.12 -26.24
CA ASP A 490 13.18 7.49 -26.12
C ASP A 490 13.83 7.75 -24.75
N ASP A 491 13.04 8.26 -23.78
CA ASP A 491 13.50 8.60 -22.44
C ASP A 491 14.56 9.73 -22.40
N VAL A 492 14.57 10.59 -23.43
CA VAL A 492 15.47 11.75 -23.51
C VAL A 492 14.75 13.01 -22.99
N PRO A 493 15.36 13.77 -22.07
CA PRO A 493 14.82 15.06 -21.62
C PRO A 493 14.71 16.06 -22.77
N VAL A 494 13.50 16.62 -22.94
CA VAL A 494 13.20 17.64 -23.94
C VAL A 494 13.64 19.03 -23.48
N THR A 495 13.72 19.25 -22.16
CA THR A 495 14.08 20.52 -21.55
C THR A 495 14.83 20.32 -20.23
N LYS A 496 15.34 21.42 -19.67
CA LYS A 496 15.92 21.45 -18.32
C LYS A 496 14.86 21.11 -17.27
N PRO A 497 15.24 20.51 -16.12
CA PRO A 497 14.30 20.16 -15.07
C PRO A 497 13.57 21.39 -14.49
N PHE A 498 12.28 21.22 -14.22
CA PHE A 498 11.44 22.17 -13.50
C PHE A 498 11.48 21.93 -12.00
N ARG A 499 11.14 22.95 -11.21
CA ARG A 499 11.12 22.86 -9.74
C ARG A 499 9.90 22.09 -9.22
N THR A 500 8.78 22.19 -9.91
CA THR A 500 7.51 21.58 -9.50
C THR A 500 6.93 20.71 -10.61
N ARG A 501 6.20 19.65 -10.21
CA ARG A 501 5.48 18.80 -11.15
C ARG A 501 4.52 19.62 -12.00
N ALA A 502 3.76 20.52 -11.37
CA ALA A 502 2.79 21.37 -12.05
C ALA A 502 3.40 22.19 -13.19
N GLN A 503 4.61 22.74 -13.01
CA GLN A 503 5.32 23.44 -14.09
C GLN A 503 5.70 22.51 -15.25
N ALA A 504 6.19 21.30 -14.94
CA ALA A 504 6.54 20.32 -15.94
C ALA A 504 5.30 19.80 -16.69
N GLU A 505 4.19 19.54 -16.00
CA GLU A 505 2.91 19.14 -16.59
C GLU A 505 2.36 20.24 -17.49
N HIS A 506 2.35 21.49 -17.03
CA HIS A 506 1.92 22.62 -17.84
C HIS A 506 2.77 22.78 -19.11
N PHE A 507 4.09 22.66 -19.00
CA PHE A 507 4.96 22.68 -20.18
C PHE A 507 4.68 21.50 -21.12
N ALA A 508 4.50 20.30 -20.57
CA ALA A 508 4.18 19.12 -21.35
C ALA A 508 2.83 19.26 -22.08
N ASP A 509 1.82 19.86 -21.44
CA ASP A 509 0.52 20.17 -22.05
C ASP A 509 0.65 21.16 -23.21
N LEU A 510 1.50 22.20 -23.09
CA LEU A 510 1.69 23.19 -24.16
C LEU A 510 2.31 22.61 -25.43
N ILE A 511 3.18 21.60 -25.30
CA ILE A 511 3.91 21.00 -26.43
C ILE A 511 3.38 19.62 -26.83
N GLY A 512 2.37 19.13 -26.11
CA GLY A 512 1.79 17.81 -26.26
C GLY A 512 0.64 17.82 -27.25
N GLU A 513 0.54 16.76 -28.04
CA GLU A 513 -0.68 16.47 -28.79
C GLU A 513 -1.66 15.77 -27.86
N PHE A 514 -2.96 16.05 -28.01
CA PHE A 514 -4.02 15.41 -27.24
C PHE A 514 -4.88 14.56 -28.16
N PHE A 515 -5.27 13.40 -27.67
CA PHE A 515 -6.26 12.55 -28.31
C PHE A 515 -7.40 12.28 -27.34
N VAL A 516 -8.56 12.01 -27.94
CA VAL A 516 -9.80 11.80 -27.22
C VAL A 516 -10.01 10.29 -27.07
N ILE A 517 -10.34 9.86 -25.86
CA ILE A 517 -10.72 8.47 -25.59
C ILE A 517 -12.09 8.42 -24.92
N ASP A 518 -12.89 7.46 -25.36
CA ASP A 518 -14.13 7.11 -24.68
C ASP A 518 -13.86 5.96 -23.72
N VAL A 519 -14.29 6.15 -22.47
CA VAL A 519 -14.08 5.21 -21.40
C VAL A 519 -15.40 4.94 -20.66
N PRO A 520 -15.63 3.68 -20.24
CA PRO A 520 -16.77 3.37 -19.39
C PRO A 520 -16.66 4.09 -18.06
N VAL A 521 -17.79 4.60 -17.57
CA VAL A 521 -17.89 5.33 -16.31
C VAL A 521 -19.13 4.91 -15.53
N LEU A 522 -18.96 4.79 -14.22
CA LEU A 522 -20.05 4.66 -13.27
C LEU A 522 -20.17 5.97 -12.49
N TRP A 523 -21.27 6.69 -12.66
CA TRP A 523 -21.52 7.95 -11.96
C TRP A 523 -22.00 7.70 -10.54
N ILE A 524 -21.29 8.27 -9.55
CA ILE A 524 -21.50 8.02 -8.11
C ILE A 524 -21.91 9.28 -7.34
N ASN A 525 -22.05 10.41 -8.02
CA ASN A 525 -22.44 11.70 -7.44
C ASN A 525 -23.77 11.66 -6.67
N GLN A 526 -24.70 10.77 -7.04
CA GLN A 526 -25.97 10.58 -6.34
C GLN A 526 -25.93 9.49 -5.26
N LEU A 527 -24.81 8.80 -5.08
CA LEU A 527 -24.70 7.69 -4.15
C LEU A 527 -24.57 8.21 -2.70
N PRO A 528 -25.48 7.84 -1.78
CA PRO A 528 -25.32 8.18 -0.37
C PRO A 528 -24.06 7.54 0.22
N GLN A 529 -23.59 8.06 1.35
CA GLN A 529 -22.35 7.59 1.96
C GLN A 529 -22.35 6.07 2.21
N ILE A 530 -21.37 5.38 1.63
CA ILE A 530 -21.19 3.95 1.80
C ILE A 530 -20.71 3.68 3.23
N CYS A 531 -21.56 3.01 4.01
CA CYS A 531 -21.28 2.63 5.39
C CYS A 531 -20.78 1.19 5.50
N SER A 532 -21.11 0.34 4.53
CA SER A 532 -20.65 -1.04 4.47
C SER A 532 -20.52 -1.54 3.03
N ILE A 533 -19.67 -2.53 2.81
CA ILE A 533 -19.49 -3.19 1.53
C ILE A 533 -19.63 -4.70 1.76
N PRO A 534 -20.57 -5.40 1.11
CA PRO A 534 -20.64 -6.85 1.19
C PRO A 534 -19.30 -7.48 0.77
N LEU A 535 -18.76 -8.41 1.53
CA LEU A 535 -17.47 -9.04 1.23
C LEU A 535 -17.57 -9.87 -0.06
N TYR A 536 -18.58 -10.73 -0.12
CA TYR A 536 -18.92 -11.56 -1.27
C TYR A 536 -20.22 -11.10 -1.92
N GLY A 537 -20.36 -11.36 -3.23
CA GLY A 537 -21.54 -10.94 -4.00
C GLY A 537 -21.81 -9.41 -3.99
N LEU A 538 -23.04 -9.03 -4.33
CA LEU A 538 -23.48 -7.63 -4.43
C LEU A 538 -24.15 -7.11 -3.14
N GLY A 539 -24.82 -7.98 -2.38
CA GLY A 539 -25.75 -7.57 -1.32
C GLY A 539 -26.95 -6.78 -1.84
N THR A 540 -27.72 -6.17 -0.94
CA THR A 540 -28.82 -5.25 -1.26
C THR A 540 -28.38 -3.80 -1.08
N ALA A 541 -29.09 -2.83 -1.66
CA ALA A 541 -28.77 -1.41 -1.47
C ALA A 541 -28.72 -1.01 0.01
N GLU A 542 -29.66 -1.52 0.82
CA GLU A 542 -29.72 -1.27 2.26
C GLU A 542 -28.48 -1.78 2.98
N ALA A 543 -27.94 -2.94 2.56
CA ALA A 543 -26.73 -3.49 3.15
C ALA A 543 -25.50 -2.59 2.97
N TRP A 544 -25.49 -1.73 1.95
CA TRP A 544 -24.41 -0.76 1.71
C TRP A 544 -24.56 0.52 2.51
N LEU A 545 -25.82 0.97 2.68
CA LEU A 545 -26.15 2.29 3.21
C LEU A 545 -26.51 2.26 4.70
N ALA A 546 -26.87 1.10 5.26
CA ALA A 546 -27.20 0.99 6.67
C ALA A 546 -26.00 1.37 7.55
N SER A 547 -26.13 2.47 8.30
CA SER A 547 -25.23 2.76 9.41
C SER A 547 -25.43 1.68 10.47
N GLY A 548 -24.50 0.73 10.57
CA GLY A 548 -24.67 -0.45 11.41
C GLY A 548 -25.06 -0.09 12.86
N SER A 549 -26.33 -0.26 13.19
CA SER A 549 -26.90 -0.17 14.53
C SER A 549 -26.77 -1.50 15.28
N ASP A 550 -25.65 -2.19 15.10
CA ASP A 550 -25.29 -3.43 15.81
C ASP A 550 -23.77 -3.35 16.04
N ARG A 551 -23.38 -2.76 17.17
CA ARG A 551 -22.06 -2.91 17.77
C ARG A 551 -22.06 -4.11 18.70
#